data_AF-A0A4Q4WL58-F1
#
_entry.id   AF-A0A4Q4WL58-F1
#
_cell.length_a   1.000
_cell.length_b   1.000
_cell.length_c   1.000
_cell.angle_alpha   90.00
_cell.angle_beta   90.00
_cell.angle_gamma   90.00
#
_symmetry.space_group_name_H-M   'P 1'
#
loop_
_entity.id
_entity.type
_entity.pdbx_description
1 polymer ?
#
loop_
_entity_poly.entity_id
_entity_poly.type
_entity_poly.pdbx_seq_one_letter_code
_entity_poly.pdbx_strand_id
1 'polypeptide(L)'
;MLKNPATKYRPFPTIALADRTWPNKTITRAPIWMSTDLRDGNQALFEPMHAERKMRMFKMLVQIGFKEIEAAFPAASQTDFDFT
;
A
#
# COMPACT_ATOMS: atom_id res chain seq x y z
N MET A 1 -33.53 4.99 9.66
CA MET A 1 -32.14 5.39 10.02
C MET A 1 -31.91 5.19 11.51
N LEU A 2 -30.69 4.84 11.95
CA LEU A 2 -30.36 4.72 13.37
C LEU A 2 -30.55 6.08 14.07
N LYS A 3 -31.17 6.08 15.26
CA LYS A 3 -31.39 7.31 16.05
C LYS A 3 -30.09 7.92 16.58
N ASN A 4 -29.06 7.10 16.80
CA ASN A 4 -27.71 7.55 17.14
C ASN A 4 -26.69 6.73 16.33
N PRO A 5 -26.26 7.20 15.15
CA PRO A 5 -25.32 6.46 14.31
C PRO A 5 -23.95 6.20 14.96
N ALA A 6 -23.57 6.97 15.99
CA ALA A 6 -22.30 6.79 16.67
C ALA A 6 -22.18 5.42 17.36
N THR A 7 -23.30 4.81 17.79
CA THR A 7 -23.29 3.49 18.45
C THR A 7 -22.92 2.34 17.51
N LYS A 8 -22.86 2.60 16.19
CA LYS A 8 -22.38 1.62 15.20
C LYS A 8 -20.88 1.34 15.35
N TYR A 9 -20.13 2.29 15.91
CA TYR A 9 -18.68 2.24 15.99
C TYR A 9 -18.23 2.11 17.44
N ARG A 10 -17.22 1.26 17.68
CA ARG A 10 -16.63 1.08 19.00
C ARG A 10 -15.27 1.79 19.05
N PRO A 11 -14.85 2.34 20.20
CA PRO A 11 -13.51 2.88 20.35
C PRO A 11 -12.45 1.79 20.12
N PHE A 12 -11.30 2.18 19.56
CA PHE A 12 -10.14 1.30 19.49
C PHE A 12 -9.58 1.06 20.90
N PRO A 13 -9.25 -0.19 21.30
CA PRO A 13 -8.74 -0.48 22.63
C PRO A 13 -7.33 0.10 22.84
N THR A 14 -7.03 0.47 24.09
CA THR A 14 -5.68 0.94 24.45
C THR A 14 -4.66 -0.18 24.32
N ILE A 15 -3.53 0.10 23.67
CA ILE A 15 -2.40 -0.84 23.59
C ILE A 15 -1.41 -0.56 24.73
N ALA A 16 -1.26 -1.52 25.64
CA ALA A 16 -0.32 -1.45 26.75
C ALA A 16 1.12 -1.77 26.28
N LEU A 17 1.84 -0.73 25.87
CA LEU A 17 3.29 -0.78 25.61
C LEU A 17 3.96 0.21 26.55
N ALA A 18 4.21 -0.20 27.80
CA ALA A 18 4.78 0.67 28.83
C ALA A 18 6.19 1.13 28.46
N ASP A 19 7.05 0.20 28.01
CA ASP A 19 8.46 0.44 27.71
C ASP A 19 8.70 0.83 26.24
N ARG A 20 7.74 1.53 25.61
CA ARG A 20 7.87 1.95 24.21
C ARG A 20 9.04 2.93 24.06
N THR A 21 9.94 2.64 23.14
CA THR A 21 11.15 3.46 22.94
C THR A 21 11.06 4.44 21.78
N TRP A 22 10.08 4.27 20.88
CA TRP A 22 9.94 5.10 19.68
C TRP A 22 9.74 6.61 19.95
N PRO A 23 9.12 7.08 21.07
CA PRO A 23 9.00 8.52 21.32
C PRO A 23 10.34 9.24 21.52
N ASN A 24 11.38 8.51 21.95
CA ASN A 24 12.71 9.05 22.25
C ASN A 24 13.72 8.82 21.11
N LYS A 25 13.28 8.34 19.95
CA LYS A 25 14.15 8.02 18.81
C LYS A 25 13.86 8.94 17.64
N THR A 26 14.93 9.48 17.05
CA THR A 26 14.86 10.21 15.78
C THR A 26 15.23 9.28 14.63
N ILE A 27 14.55 9.40 13.50
CA ILE A 27 14.89 8.67 12.27
C ILE A 27 16.20 9.23 11.71
N THR A 28 17.21 8.39 11.55
CA THR A 28 18.57 8.79 11.08
C THR A 28 18.96 8.18 9.74
N ARG A 29 18.13 7.29 9.19
CA ARG A 29 18.38 6.60 7.92
C ARG A 29 17.08 6.35 7.20
N ALA A 30 17.13 6.32 5.86
CA ALA A 30 15.99 5.89 5.07
C ALA A 30 15.64 4.41 5.38
N PRO A 31 14.35 4.05 5.43
CA PRO A 31 13.95 2.66 5.45
C PRO A 31 14.17 2.01 4.08
N ILE A 32 13.97 0.70 4.01
CA ILE A 32 13.73 0.02 2.74
C ILE A 32 12.32 0.42 2.29
N TRP A 33 12.21 0.89 1.04
CA TRP A 33 10.96 1.29 0.45
C TRP A 33 10.42 0.20 -0.47
N MET A 34 9.17 -0.19 -0.25
CA MET A 34 8.41 -1.08 -1.11
C MET A 34 7.21 -0.32 -1.68
N SER A 35 7.17 -0.14 -2.99
CA SER A 35 6.00 0.45 -3.67
C SER A 35 4.95 -0.62 -3.93
N THR A 36 3.68 -0.29 -3.70
CA THR A 36 2.52 -1.16 -3.96
C THR A 36 1.60 -0.60 -5.05
N ASP A 37 2.05 0.43 -5.78
CA ASP A 37 1.26 1.20 -6.73
C ASP A 37 0.67 0.35 -7.86
N LEU A 38 1.40 -0.67 -8.33
CA LEU A 38 0.98 -1.52 -9.45
C LEU A 38 -0.07 -2.59 -9.06
N ARG A 39 -0.22 -2.88 -7.76
CA ARG A 39 -1.20 -3.87 -7.25
C ARG A 39 -2.25 -3.20 -6.39
N ASP A 40 -1.89 -2.77 -5.18
CA ASP A 40 -2.84 -2.18 -4.22
C ASP A 40 -3.39 -0.84 -4.72
N GLY A 41 -2.50 0.01 -5.25
CA GLY A 41 -2.89 1.28 -5.88
C GLY A 41 -3.79 1.05 -7.11
N ASN A 42 -3.40 0.13 -7.99
CA ASN A 42 -4.16 -0.21 -9.19
C ASN A 42 -5.57 -0.75 -8.87
N GLN A 43 -5.72 -1.55 -7.81
CA GLN A 43 -7.01 -2.11 -7.39
C GLN A 43 -7.99 -1.05 -6.86
N ALA A 44 -7.48 0.08 -6.38
CA ALA A 44 -8.31 1.17 -5.87
C ALA A 44 -8.83 2.12 -6.97
N LEU A 45 -8.36 1.98 -8.22
CA LEU A 45 -8.78 2.83 -9.33
C LEU A 45 -10.18 2.43 -9.83
N PHE A 46 -10.99 3.44 -10.19
CA PHE A 46 -12.25 3.21 -10.89
C PHE A 46 -12.02 2.55 -12.26
N GLU A 47 -11.02 3.03 -13.00
CA GLU A 47 -10.51 2.42 -14.22
C GLU A 47 -9.09 1.86 -13.98
N PRO A 48 -8.94 0.53 -13.91
CA PRO A 48 -7.63 -0.09 -13.71
C PRO A 48 -6.63 0.27 -14.82
N MET A 49 -5.35 0.28 -14.47
CA MET A 49 -4.26 0.48 -15.41
C MET A 49 -4.21 -0.68 -16.41
N HIS A 50 -4.19 -0.33 -17.70
CA HIS A 50 -3.77 -1.24 -18.76
C HIS A 50 -2.24 -1.41 -18.76
N ALA A 51 -1.75 -2.39 -19.54
CA ALA A 51 -0.34 -2.77 -19.57
C ALA A 51 0.64 -1.59 -19.79
N GLU A 52 0.35 -0.69 -20.75
CA GLU A 52 1.20 0.49 -21.00
C GLU A 52 1.26 1.44 -19.79
N ARG A 53 0.14 1.70 -19.11
CA ARG A 53 0.11 2.53 -17.89
C ARG A 53 0.89 1.85 -16.76
N LYS A 54 0.74 0.53 -16.58
CA LYS A 54 1.53 -0.25 -15.61
C LYS A 54 3.03 -0.18 -15.91
N MET A 55 3.43 -0.38 -17.16
CA MET A 55 4.84 -0.33 -17.56
C MET A 55 5.45 1.07 -17.38
N ARG A 56 4.68 2.15 -17.65
CA ARG A 56 5.12 3.52 -17.38
C ARG A 56 5.34 3.75 -15.88
N MET A 57 4.40 3.31 -15.04
CA MET A 57 4.53 3.41 -13.57
C MET A 57 5.73 2.61 -13.06
N PHE A 58 5.89 1.36 -13.50
CA PHE A 58 7.04 0.52 -13.15
C PHE A 58 8.37 1.20 -13.48
N LYS A 59 8.54 1.68 -14.72
CA LYS A 59 9.76 2.38 -15.15
C LYS A 59 10.05 3.63 -14.31
N MET A 60 9.01 4.39 -13.96
CA MET A 60 9.14 5.57 -13.11
C MET A 60 9.62 5.20 -11.70
N LEU A 61 9.04 4.18 -11.08
CA LEU A 61 9.44 3.69 -9.75
C LEU A 61 10.89 3.20 -9.74
N VAL A 62 11.31 2.49 -10.79
CA VAL A 62 12.70 2.07 -10.99
C VAL A 62 13.63 3.28 -11.14
N GLN A 63 13.23 4.30 -11.92
CA GLN A 63 14.01 5.55 -12.09
C GLN A 63 14.16 6.34 -10.78
N ILE A 64 13.13 6.36 -9.94
CA ILE A 64 13.18 6.99 -8.60
C ILE A 64 14.16 6.24 -7.68
N GLY A 65 14.34 4.93 -7.89
CA GLY A 65 15.29 4.11 -7.16
C GLY A 65 14.66 3.10 -6.20
N PHE A 66 13.35 2.83 -6.31
CA PHE A 66 12.71 1.74 -5.57
C PHE A 66 13.38 0.41 -5.90
N LYS A 67 13.60 -0.41 -4.86
CA LYS A 67 14.23 -1.73 -4.97
C LYS A 67 13.24 -2.87 -4.71
N GLU A 68 12.13 -2.56 -4.06
CA GLU A 68 11.02 -3.48 -3.84
C GLU A 68 9.76 -2.86 -4.46
N ILE A 69 9.11 -3.58 -5.37
CA ILE A 69 7.90 -3.13 -6.08
C ILE A 69 6.94 -4.33 -6.16
N GLU A 70 5.75 -4.21 -5.59
CA GLU A 70 4.68 -5.21 -5.74
C GLU A 70 4.06 -5.08 -7.14
N ALA A 71 4.46 -5.97 -8.05
CA ALA A 71 4.12 -5.84 -9.47
C ALA A 71 2.68 -6.25 -9.81
N ALA A 72 2.15 -7.29 -9.16
CA ALA A 72 0.91 -7.94 -9.59
C ALA A 72 0.37 -8.93 -8.54
N PHE A 73 -0.89 -9.36 -8.71
CA PHE A 73 -1.47 -10.53 -8.03
C PHE A 73 -1.87 -11.63 -9.05
N PRO A 74 -0.91 -12.41 -9.56
CA PRO A 74 -1.08 -13.24 -10.76
C PRO A 74 -2.04 -14.43 -10.55
N ALA A 75 -2.23 -14.90 -9.32
CA ALA A 75 -3.16 -15.99 -9.01
C ALA A 75 -4.65 -15.59 -9.13
N ALA A 76 -4.95 -14.29 -9.16
CA ALA A 76 -6.31 -13.76 -9.16
C ALA A 76 -6.65 -12.91 -10.40
N SER A 77 -5.68 -12.63 -11.27
CA SER A 77 -5.86 -11.75 -12.44
C SER A 77 -4.99 -12.22 -13.61
N GLN A 78 -5.64 -12.55 -14.74
CA GLN A 78 -4.94 -12.94 -15.97
C GLN A 78 -4.07 -11.79 -16.50
N THR A 79 -4.55 -10.54 -16.43
CA THR A 79 -3.78 -9.36 -16.85
C THR A 79 -2.55 -9.13 -15.98
N ASP A 80 -2.61 -9.48 -14.70
CA ASP A 80 -1.47 -9.42 -13.78
C ASP A 80 -0.48 -10.56 -14.06
N PHE A 81 -0.99 -11.75 -14.35
CA PHE A 81 -0.19 -12.89 -14.80
C PHE A 81 0.56 -12.60 -16.09
N ASP A 82 -0.09 -11.96 -17.08
CA ASP A 82 0.52 -11.62 -18.36
C ASP A 82 1.56 -10.48 -18.25
N PHE A 83 1.59 -9.76 -17.12
CA PHE A 83 2.53 -8.66 -16.87
C PHE A 83 3.81 -9.11 -16.14
N THR A 84 3.74 -10.20 -15.37
CA THR A 84 4.90 -10.83 -14.70
C THR A 84 5.72 -11.67 -15.66
#